data_AF-A0A0E0BN10-F1
#
_entry.id   AF-A0A0E0BN10-F1
#
_cell.length_a   1.000
_cell.length_b   1.000
_cell.length_c   1.000
_cell.angle_alpha   90.00
_cell.angle_beta   90.00
_cell.angle_gamma   90.00
#
_symmetry.space_group_name_H-M   'P 1'
#
loop_
_entity.id
_entity.type
_entity.pdbx_description
1 polymer ?
#
loop_
_entity_poly.entity_id
_entity_poly.type
_entity_poly.pdbx_seq_one_letter_code
_entity_poly.pdbx_strand_id
1 'polypeptide(L)'
;MPSCFTLDSASDDGRSTAQGQGWCAGVGGFLSSFFSAGAARADGGKPSPDWDAHGLAASALPVPLSRLDGKKRYKVSELTFLDRRTRAAAEDPLFDALRPGGVYTRAQLRDELDALAASGMFDHVTFQTKPKPDGTLGLTVSYAETQWPAVEHLKCINVGGLMARPDGDELEPDDDMTARERMEHLRRQ
;
A
#
# COMPACT_ATOMS: atom_id res chain seq x y z
N MET A 1 9.87 -43.79 22.69
CA MET A 1 8.41 -43.71 22.88
C MET A 1 7.83 -42.81 21.80
N PRO A 2 7.28 -43.38 20.71
CA PRO A 2 6.33 -42.71 19.83
C PRO A 2 4.91 -42.86 20.42
N SER A 3 4.00 -41.94 20.10
CA SER A 3 2.57 -42.26 20.12
C SER A 3 1.82 -41.42 19.10
N CYS A 4 1.23 -42.12 18.15
CA CYS A 4 0.18 -41.67 17.25
C CYS A 4 -1.09 -41.30 18.04
N PHE A 5 -1.92 -40.42 17.49
CA PHE A 5 -3.38 -40.63 17.45
C PHE A 5 -3.99 -39.84 16.28
N THR A 6 -4.65 -40.61 15.41
CA THR A 6 -5.63 -40.25 14.38
C THR A 6 -7.01 -39.99 15.01
N LEU A 7 -7.86 -39.25 14.28
CA LEU A 7 -9.34 -39.31 14.15
C LEU A 7 -9.85 -37.88 13.82
N ASP A 8 -10.90 -37.61 13.07
CA ASP A 8 -11.85 -38.40 12.28
C ASP A 8 -12.62 -37.42 11.38
N SER A 9 -13.01 -37.88 10.21
CA SER A 9 -13.83 -37.13 9.25
C SER A 9 -15.27 -37.00 9.73
N ALA A 10 -15.87 -35.82 9.61
CA ALA A 10 -17.33 -35.69 9.56
C ALA A 10 -17.72 -35.16 8.17
N SER A 11 -18.27 -36.08 7.37
CA SER A 11 -19.08 -35.83 6.18
C SER A 11 -20.29 -34.97 6.51
N ASP A 12 -20.58 -34.00 5.64
CA ASP A 12 -21.96 -33.55 5.39
C ASP A 12 -22.13 -33.38 3.88
N ASP A 13 -22.91 -34.30 3.29
CA ASP A 13 -23.33 -34.30 1.89
C ASP A 13 -24.73 -33.68 1.79
N GLY A 14 -24.83 -32.56 1.08
CA GLY A 14 -26.07 -31.77 0.96
C GLY A 14 -26.28 -31.13 -0.41
N ARG A 15 -26.41 -31.97 -1.45
CA ARG A 15 -27.22 -31.83 -2.68
C ARG A 15 -27.51 -30.43 -3.29
N SER A 16 -26.82 -30.17 -4.41
CA SER A 16 -27.30 -29.75 -5.75
C SER A 16 -28.49 -28.77 -5.90
N THR A 17 -28.28 -27.64 -6.60
CA THR A 17 -28.94 -27.35 -7.90
C THR A 17 -28.24 -26.24 -8.69
N ALA A 18 -28.16 -26.49 -9.99
CA ALA A 18 -27.70 -25.66 -11.10
C ALA A 18 -28.07 -24.17 -11.08
N GLN A 19 -27.12 -23.32 -11.51
CA GLN A 19 -27.36 -22.41 -12.63
C GLN A 19 -26.04 -21.96 -13.25
N GLY A 20 -25.87 -22.23 -14.53
CA GLY A 20 -24.69 -21.83 -15.27
C GLY A 20 -24.64 -20.33 -15.55
N GLN A 21 -23.43 -19.83 -15.75
CA GLN A 21 -23.09 -18.87 -16.80
C GLN A 21 -21.57 -18.77 -16.88
N GLY A 22 -21.03 -19.14 -18.03
CA GLY A 22 -19.60 -19.09 -18.32
C GLY A 22 -19.11 -17.67 -18.46
N TRP A 23 -17.87 -17.44 -18.07
CA TRP A 23 -17.14 -16.21 -18.32
C TRP A 23 -15.75 -16.60 -18.84
N CYS A 24 -15.53 -16.33 -20.12
CA CYS A 24 -14.19 -16.19 -20.67
C CYS A 24 -13.59 -14.84 -20.20
N ALA A 25 -12.29 -14.88 -19.94
CA ALA A 25 -11.31 -13.80 -20.15
C ALA A 25 -11.52 -12.44 -19.46
N GLY A 26 -10.64 -12.12 -18.53
CA GLY A 26 -10.42 -10.74 -18.07
C GLY A 26 -9.57 -10.66 -16.81
N VAL A 27 -8.25 -10.64 -16.96
CA VAL A 27 -7.32 -10.17 -15.92
C VAL A 27 -7.66 -8.72 -15.59
N GLY A 28 -8.07 -8.43 -14.34
CA GLY A 28 -8.42 -7.08 -13.89
C GLY A 28 -8.42 -6.98 -12.36
N GLY A 29 -7.34 -6.41 -11.81
CA GLY A 29 -7.09 -6.31 -10.38
C GLY A 29 -8.02 -5.38 -9.60
N PHE A 30 -8.14 -5.66 -8.29
CA PHE A 30 -8.58 -4.88 -7.12
C PHE A 30 -9.81 -3.93 -7.19
N LEU A 31 -10.32 -3.57 -8.36
CA LEU A 31 -11.36 -2.55 -8.55
C LEU A 31 -12.72 -3.12 -8.97
N SER A 32 -12.88 -4.44 -9.11
CA SER A 32 -14.15 -5.05 -9.55
C SER A 32 -15.23 -5.12 -8.45
N SER A 33 -14.88 -4.90 -7.17
CA SER A 33 -15.86 -4.96 -6.08
C SER A 33 -16.68 -3.67 -5.88
N PHE A 34 -16.42 -2.60 -6.65
CA PHE A 34 -17.10 -1.31 -6.46
C PHE A 34 -18.34 -1.09 -7.33
N PHE A 35 -18.62 -1.97 -8.30
CA PHE A 35 -19.74 -1.79 -9.22
C PHE A 35 -20.52 -3.08 -9.45
N SER A 36 -21.27 -3.56 -8.45
CA SER A 36 -22.51 -4.31 -8.71
C SER A 36 -23.40 -4.48 -7.49
N ALA A 37 -24.67 -4.14 -7.71
CA ALA A 37 -25.90 -4.39 -6.92
C ALA A 37 -26.01 -3.62 -5.58
N GLY A 38 -27.11 -2.96 -5.23
CA GLY A 38 -28.49 -2.98 -5.72
C GLY A 38 -29.36 -2.12 -4.77
N ALA A 39 -30.61 -1.91 -5.14
CA ALA A 39 -31.47 -0.81 -4.70
C ALA A 39 -31.91 -0.75 -3.21
N ALA A 40 -32.17 0.50 -2.80
CA ALA A 40 -33.20 0.99 -1.86
C ALA A 40 -33.04 0.73 -0.34
N ARG A 41 -32.91 1.84 0.42
CA ARG A 41 -33.93 2.35 1.36
C ARG A 41 -33.74 3.85 1.60
N ALA A 42 -34.85 4.57 1.55
CA ALA A 42 -34.94 6.00 1.82
C ALA A 42 -34.80 6.28 3.32
N ASP A 43 -33.90 7.19 3.68
CA ASP A 43 -34.11 8.08 4.81
C ASP A 43 -33.43 9.43 4.52
N GLY A 44 -34.22 10.50 4.60
CA GLY A 44 -33.85 11.87 4.24
C GLY A 44 -33.09 12.59 5.34
N GLY A 45 -32.05 11.96 5.89
CA GLY A 45 -31.07 12.63 6.74
C GLY A 45 -30.00 13.28 5.85
N LYS A 46 -29.60 14.53 6.14
CA LYS A 46 -28.39 15.11 5.52
C LYS A 46 -27.27 14.06 5.59
N PRO A 47 -26.59 13.71 4.47
CA PRO A 47 -25.47 12.78 4.55
C PRO A 47 -24.50 13.33 5.59
N SER A 48 -24.24 12.53 6.63
CA SER A 48 -23.21 12.87 7.61
C SER A 48 -21.92 13.13 6.84
N PRO A 49 -21.14 14.17 7.19
CA PRO A 49 -19.88 14.41 6.52
C PRO A 49 -19.01 13.14 6.55
N ASP A 50 -18.30 12.85 5.46
CA ASP A 50 -17.43 11.67 5.35
C ASP A 50 -16.21 11.71 6.29
N TRP A 51 -16.14 12.70 7.18
CA TRP A 51 -15.06 12.96 8.11
C TRP A 51 -15.63 13.45 9.45
N ASP A 52 -14.88 13.18 10.51
CA ASP A 52 -15.21 13.48 11.90
C ASP A 52 -14.40 14.68 12.38
N ALA A 53 -15.06 15.58 13.11
CA ALA A 53 -14.37 16.65 13.80
C ALA A 53 -13.43 16.10 14.88
N HIS A 54 -12.25 16.70 15.00
CA HIS A 54 -11.22 16.17 15.88
C HIS A 54 -11.60 16.17 17.36
N GLY A 55 -12.44 17.10 17.81
CA GLY A 55 -12.87 17.21 19.22
C GLY A 55 -11.74 17.57 20.19
N LEU A 56 -10.50 17.69 19.72
CA LEU A 56 -9.39 18.30 20.46
C LEU A 56 -9.72 19.76 20.78
N ALA A 57 -9.35 20.20 21.99
CA ALA A 57 -9.41 21.61 22.35
C ALA A 57 -8.71 22.42 21.25
N ALA A 58 -9.29 23.56 20.88
CA ALA A 58 -8.72 24.48 19.90
C ALA A 58 -7.44 25.12 20.48
N SER A 59 -6.39 24.33 20.65
CA SER A 59 -5.07 24.78 21.05
C SER A 59 -4.30 25.11 19.78
N ALA A 60 -3.74 26.32 19.70
CA ALA A 60 -2.88 26.75 18.60
C ALA A 60 -1.58 25.91 18.44
N LEU A 61 -1.34 24.97 19.36
CA LEU A 61 -0.15 24.14 19.43
C LEU A 61 -0.30 22.88 18.57
N PRO A 62 0.74 22.52 17.79
CA PRO A 62 0.80 21.24 17.12
C PRO A 62 0.73 20.08 18.11
N VAL A 63 0.00 19.04 17.74
CA VAL A 63 -0.28 17.85 18.54
C VAL A 63 0.30 16.63 17.81
N PRO A 64 0.93 15.67 18.52
CA PRO A 64 1.41 14.45 17.88
C PRO A 64 0.25 13.56 17.41
N LEU A 65 0.50 12.74 16.38
CA LEU A 65 -0.47 11.80 15.82
C LEU A 65 -1.09 10.86 16.88
N SER A 66 -0.36 10.52 17.94
CA SER A 66 -0.82 9.64 19.03
C SER A 66 -2.02 10.18 19.81
N ARG A 67 -2.28 11.49 19.76
CA ARG A 67 -3.43 12.14 20.40
C ARG A 67 -4.69 12.10 19.54
N LEU A 68 -4.58 11.74 18.27
CA LEU A 68 -5.75 11.51 17.43
C LEU A 68 -6.45 10.21 17.87
N ASP A 69 -7.76 10.21 17.77
CA ASP A 69 -8.60 9.03 17.94
C ASP A 69 -8.41 8.11 16.72
N GLY A 70 -8.17 6.83 16.97
CA GLY A 70 -8.00 5.84 15.90
C GLY A 70 -9.28 5.49 15.16
N LYS A 71 -10.46 5.75 15.75
CA LYS A 71 -11.77 5.42 15.18
C LYS A 71 -12.31 6.50 14.25
N LYS A 72 -11.75 7.72 14.34
CA LYS A 72 -12.20 8.88 13.59
C LYS A 72 -11.47 9.02 12.25
N ARG A 73 -12.17 9.58 11.27
CA ARG A 73 -11.61 9.98 9.98
C ARG A 73 -11.41 11.48 9.94
N TYR A 74 -10.19 11.92 9.69
CA TYR A 74 -9.83 13.33 9.74
C TYR A 74 -9.65 13.91 8.34
N LYS A 75 -10.29 15.03 8.06
CA LYS A 75 -10.00 15.80 6.85
C LYS A 75 -8.77 16.65 7.05
N VAL A 76 -7.75 16.47 6.21
CA VAL A 76 -6.54 17.30 6.19
C VAL A 76 -6.79 18.46 5.24
N SER A 77 -6.97 19.68 5.74
CA SER A 77 -7.27 20.85 4.91
C SER A 77 -6.03 21.61 4.45
N GLU A 78 -4.96 21.57 5.23
CA GLU A 78 -3.67 22.18 4.94
C GLU A 78 -2.57 21.13 5.06
N LEU A 79 -1.64 21.14 4.12
CA LEU A 79 -0.45 20.31 4.13
C LEU A 79 0.75 21.22 3.96
N THR A 80 1.72 21.13 4.87
CA THR A 80 2.94 21.93 4.81
C THR A 80 4.14 21.03 4.97
N PHE A 81 5.10 21.15 4.06
CA PHE A 81 6.35 20.43 4.10
C PHE A 81 7.44 21.36 4.60
N LEU A 82 8.19 20.93 5.61
CA LEU A 82 9.25 21.71 6.25
C LEU A 82 10.56 20.93 6.22
N ASP A 83 11.54 21.42 5.46
CA ASP A 83 12.88 20.87 5.52
C ASP A 83 13.57 21.36 6.80
N ARG A 84 14.00 20.42 7.64
CA ARG A 84 14.67 20.70 8.92
C ARG A 84 16.06 21.31 8.72
N ARG A 85 16.72 21.07 7.59
CA ARG A 85 18.07 21.59 7.31
C ARG A 85 18.02 23.04 6.88
N THR A 86 17.21 23.37 5.88
CA THR A 86 17.07 24.75 5.39
C THR A 86 16.11 25.59 6.22
N ARG A 87 15.25 24.95 7.03
CA ARG A 87 14.10 25.58 7.73
C ARG A 87 13.13 26.28 6.78
N ALA A 88 13.19 25.94 5.50
CA ALA A 88 12.28 26.45 4.49
C ALA A 88 11.06 25.54 4.37
N ALA A 89 9.90 26.15 4.14
CA ALA A 89 8.74 25.40 3.69
C ALA A 89 8.96 25.04 2.22
N ALA A 90 8.70 23.79 1.84
CA ALA A 90 8.69 23.42 0.44
C ALA A 90 7.47 24.05 -0.23
N GLU A 91 7.67 24.64 -1.40
CA GLU A 91 6.59 25.26 -2.18
C GLU A 91 5.71 24.20 -2.86
N ASP A 92 6.31 23.06 -3.21
CA ASP A 92 5.64 21.93 -3.86
C ASP A 92 5.52 20.70 -2.95
N PRO A 93 4.48 19.86 -3.14
CA PRO A 93 4.37 18.59 -2.43
C PRO A 93 5.55 17.67 -2.82
N LEU A 94 6.32 17.22 -1.82
CA LEU A 94 7.43 16.28 -2.07
C LEU A 94 6.97 14.87 -2.44
N PHE A 95 5.73 14.52 -2.12
CA PHE A 95 5.20 13.20 -2.40
C PHE A 95 3.67 13.21 -2.56
N ASP A 96 3.17 12.37 -3.46
CA ASP A 96 1.76 12.33 -3.86
C ASP A 96 0.84 11.56 -2.89
N ALA A 97 1.42 10.90 -1.89
CA ALA A 97 0.66 10.05 -0.95
C ALA A 97 -0.33 10.84 -0.09
N LEU A 98 0.02 12.07 0.28
CA LEU A 98 -0.83 12.97 1.07
C LEU A 98 -1.28 14.16 0.25
N ARG A 99 -2.59 14.42 0.22
CA ARG A 99 -3.17 15.52 -0.52
C ARG A 99 -4.01 16.43 0.37
N PRO A 100 -3.90 17.76 0.20
CA PRO A 100 -4.85 18.69 0.79
C PRO A 100 -6.30 18.34 0.41
N GLY A 101 -7.20 18.42 1.37
CA GLY A 101 -8.60 18.01 1.28
C GLY A 101 -8.85 16.52 1.48
N GLY A 102 -7.82 15.68 1.53
CA GLY A 102 -7.93 14.24 1.75
C GLY A 102 -8.45 13.88 3.13
N VAL A 103 -9.08 12.71 3.24
CA VAL A 103 -9.63 12.18 4.50
C VAL A 103 -8.82 10.96 4.90
N TYR A 104 -8.25 11.00 6.10
CA TYR A 104 -7.30 10.01 6.60
C TYR A 104 -7.63 9.57 8.02
N THR A 105 -7.40 8.30 8.32
CA THR A 105 -7.40 7.78 9.70
C THR A 105 -6.03 7.96 10.34
N ARG A 106 -5.97 7.87 11.67
CA ARG A 106 -4.68 7.87 12.38
C ARG A 106 -3.74 6.75 11.91
N ALA A 107 -4.29 5.56 11.62
CA ALA A 107 -3.52 4.42 11.13
C ALA A 107 -2.90 4.73 9.76
N GLN A 108 -3.70 5.22 8.82
CA GLN A 108 -3.20 5.62 7.50
C GLN A 108 -2.10 6.68 7.59
N LEU A 109 -2.28 7.74 8.40
CA LEU A 109 -1.23 8.75 8.58
C LEU A 109 0.06 8.17 9.20
N ARG A 110 -0.07 7.13 10.03
CA ARG A 110 1.07 6.44 10.62
C ARG A 110 1.78 5.56 9.60
N ASP A 111 1.03 4.79 8.83
CA ASP A 111 1.55 3.91 7.77
C ASP A 111 2.29 4.73 6.71
N GLU A 112 1.75 5.89 6.31
CA GLU A 112 2.41 6.82 5.39
C GLU A 112 3.71 7.39 5.96
N LEU A 113 3.72 7.76 7.24
CA LEU A 113 4.94 8.20 7.92
C LEU A 113 6.01 7.11 7.93
N ASP A 114 5.61 5.87 8.22
CA ASP A 114 6.51 4.72 8.28
C ASP A 114 7.01 4.36 6.86
N ALA A 115 6.17 4.47 5.83
CA ALA A 115 6.57 4.30 4.43
C ALA A 115 7.59 5.36 3.97
N LEU A 116 7.38 6.62 4.34
CA LEU A 116 8.34 7.69 4.04
C LEU A 116 9.68 7.46 4.75
N ALA A 117 9.66 7.03 6.01
CA ALA A 117 10.87 6.68 6.74
C ALA A 117 11.60 5.47 6.13
N ALA A 118 10.87 4.50 5.57
CA ALA A 118 11.43 3.33 4.90
C ALA A 118 11.89 3.59 3.45
N SER A 119 11.49 4.70 2.84
CA SER A 119 11.80 5.01 1.43
C SER A 119 13.29 5.21 1.14
N GLY A 120 14.10 5.47 2.17
CA GLY A 120 15.52 5.80 2.04
C GLY A 120 15.79 7.22 1.52
N MET A 121 14.77 7.98 1.11
CA MET A 121 14.95 9.37 0.62
C MET A 121 15.20 10.37 1.74
N PHE A 122 14.83 10.01 2.97
CA PHE A 122 14.87 10.90 4.12
C PHE A 122 15.59 10.22 5.29
N ASP A 123 16.51 10.95 5.92
CA ASP A 123 17.17 10.51 7.14
C ASP A 123 16.17 10.52 8.31
N HIS A 124 15.35 11.58 8.38
CA HIS A 124 14.35 11.79 9.43
C HIS A 124 13.07 12.36 8.84
N VAL A 125 11.91 11.80 9.25
CA VAL A 125 10.58 12.31 8.90
C VAL A 125 9.71 12.31 10.16
N THR A 126 8.93 13.37 10.37
CA THR A 126 7.98 13.48 11.48
C THR A 126 6.72 14.19 11.03
N PHE A 127 5.57 13.74 11.52
CA PHE A 127 4.28 14.38 11.28
C PHE A 127 3.80 15.10 12.54
N GLN A 128 3.39 16.35 12.37
CA GLN A 128 2.71 17.13 13.41
C GLN A 128 1.34 17.56 12.90
N THR A 129 0.32 17.41 13.75
CA THR A 129 -1.06 17.79 13.40
C THR A 129 -1.45 19.05 14.11
N LYS A 130 -2.04 20.00 13.39
CA LYS A 130 -2.54 21.26 13.93
C LYS A 130 -4.06 21.25 13.84
N PRO A 131 -4.78 21.06 14.97
CA PRO A 131 -6.23 21.11 14.98
C PRO A 131 -6.72 22.51 14.63
N LYS A 132 -7.72 22.61 13.75
CA LYS A 132 -8.30 23.88 13.31
C LYS A 132 -9.70 24.09 13.87
N PRO A 133 -10.13 25.34 14.09
CA PRO A 133 -11.46 25.64 14.64
C PRO A 133 -12.61 25.18 13.73
N ASP A 134 -12.36 24.94 12.44
CA ASP A 134 -13.33 24.40 11.48
C ASP A 134 -13.54 22.88 11.62
N GLY A 135 -12.81 22.22 12.53
CA GLY A 135 -12.86 20.78 12.79
C GLY A 135 -11.93 19.95 11.91
N THR A 136 -11.25 20.56 10.94
CA THR A 136 -10.26 19.91 10.08
C THR A 136 -8.87 19.89 10.73
N LEU A 137 -7.93 19.17 10.12
CA LEU A 137 -6.54 19.15 10.54
C LEU A 137 -5.65 19.86 9.53
N GLY A 138 -4.74 20.69 10.01
CA GLY A 138 -3.50 20.99 9.29
C GLY A 138 -2.48 19.89 9.57
N LEU A 139 -1.74 19.45 8.56
CA LEU A 139 -0.66 18.49 8.70
C LEU A 139 0.66 19.14 8.31
N THR A 140 1.62 19.13 9.22
CA THR A 140 2.98 19.58 8.97
C THR A 140 3.91 18.38 8.92
N VAL A 141 4.53 18.16 7.76
CA VAL A 141 5.53 17.13 7.52
C VAL A 141 6.90 17.79 7.67
N SER A 142 7.61 17.48 8.74
CA SER A 142 8.99 17.92 8.91
C SER A 142 9.94 16.80 8.52
N TYR A 143 10.84 17.05 7.57
CA TYR A 143 11.72 16.05 7.00
C TYR A 143 13.17 16.53 6.93
N ALA A 144 14.11 15.60 6.76
CA ALA A 144 15.50 15.87 6.42
C ALA A 144 15.91 14.87 5.34
N GLU A 145 16.27 15.37 4.16
CA GLU A 145 16.65 14.54 3.02
C GLU A 145 17.96 13.79 3.27
N THR A 146 18.06 12.56 2.76
CA THR A 146 19.30 11.81 2.79
C THR A 146 20.29 12.42 1.81
N GLN A 147 21.51 12.68 2.27
CA GLN A 147 22.59 13.14 1.41
C GLN A 147 23.29 11.94 0.77
N TRP A 148 23.21 11.88 -0.54
CA TRP A 148 23.90 10.87 -1.33
C TRP A 148 25.21 11.46 -1.86
N PRO A 149 26.34 10.75 -1.73
CA PRO A 149 27.54 11.11 -2.46
C PRO A 149 27.28 11.00 -3.97
N ALA A 150 28.11 11.65 -4.79
CA ALA A 150 28.06 11.43 -6.23
C ALA A 150 28.24 9.93 -6.53
N VAL A 151 27.28 9.36 -7.27
CA VAL A 151 27.26 7.95 -7.63
C VAL A 151 27.67 7.77 -9.09
N GLU A 152 28.60 6.85 -9.35
CA GLU A 152 29.03 6.50 -10.71
C GLU A 152 28.13 5.43 -11.34
N HIS A 153 27.47 4.62 -10.50
CA HIS A 153 26.67 3.47 -10.94
C HIS A 153 25.38 3.35 -10.11
N LEU A 154 24.28 3.02 -10.79
CA LEU A 154 22.99 2.71 -10.18
C LEU A 154 22.70 1.23 -10.43
N LYS A 155 22.38 0.47 -9.37
CA LYS A 155 22.04 -0.95 -9.46
C LYS A 155 20.60 -1.19 -9.00
N CYS A 156 19.75 -1.63 -9.92
CA CYS A 156 18.41 -2.09 -9.59
C CYS A 156 18.46 -3.58 -9.23
N ILE A 157 17.90 -3.94 -8.07
CA ILE A 157 17.79 -5.33 -7.60
C ILE A 157 16.32 -5.67 -7.50
N ASN A 158 15.89 -6.74 -8.17
CA ASN A 158 14.53 -7.23 -8.02
C ASN A 158 14.40 -8.00 -6.70
N VAL A 159 13.70 -7.42 -5.74
CA VAL A 159 13.53 -7.99 -4.39
C VAL A 159 12.45 -9.09 -4.35
N GLY A 160 11.75 -9.33 -5.46
CA GLY A 160 10.74 -10.42 -5.59
C GLY A 160 11.31 -11.78 -6.00
N GLY A 161 12.63 -11.92 -6.12
CA GLY A 161 13.27 -13.03 -6.83
C GLY A 161 14.06 -14.01 -5.95
N LEU A 162 13.38 -14.71 -5.04
CA LEU A 162 13.71 -16.11 -4.74
C LEU A 162 12.87 -17.04 -5.65
N MET A 163 12.42 -16.53 -6.80
CA MET A 163 12.33 -17.40 -7.96
C MET A 163 13.78 -17.76 -8.25
N ALA A 164 14.18 -18.95 -7.82
CA ALA A 164 15.39 -19.59 -8.29
C ALA A 164 15.53 -19.20 -9.77
N ARG A 165 16.65 -18.58 -10.14
CA ARG A 165 17.18 -18.93 -11.45
C ARG A 165 17.18 -20.46 -11.39
N PRO A 166 16.48 -21.19 -12.27
CA PRO A 166 16.71 -22.62 -12.31
C PRO A 166 18.22 -22.71 -12.53
N ASP A 167 18.95 -23.11 -11.49
CA ASP A 167 20.32 -23.55 -11.61
C ASP A 167 20.19 -24.81 -12.47
N GLY A 168 20.24 -24.58 -13.78
CA GLY A 168 19.57 -25.43 -14.74
C GLY A 168 19.39 -24.70 -16.06
N ASP A 169 20.47 -24.12 -16.58
CA ASP A 169 20.69 -24.05 -18.03
C ASP A 169 20.92 -25.50 -18.57
N GLU A 170 20.08 -26.45 -18.17
CA GLU A 170 19.80 -27.65 -18.94
C GLU A 170 18.39 -27.40 -19.48
N LEU A 171 18.34 -26.58 -20.53
CA LEU A 171 17.18 -26.57 -21.41
C LEU A 171 17.00 -28.03 -21.82
N GLU A 172 15.98 -28.72 -21.31
CA GLU A 172 15.68 -30.07 -21.76
C GLU A 172 15.72 -30.04 -23.30
N PRO A 173 16.57 -30.86 -23.93
CA PRO A 173 16.72 -30.82 -25.36
C PRO A 173 15.36 -31.12 -25.97
N ASP A 174 14.80 -30.14 -26.65
CA ASP A 174 13.50 -30.24 -27.30
C ASP A 174 13.48 -31.52 -28.17
N ASP A 175 12.53 -32.42 -27.87
CA ASP A 175 12.46 -33.76 -28.46
C ASP A 175 12.33 -33.72 -29.99
N ASP A 176 11.88 -32.59 -30.55
CA ASP A 176 11.77 -32.33 -31.99
C ASP A 176 13.01 -31.68 -32.63
N MET A 177 14.13 -31.54 -31.90
CA MET A 177 15.37 -31.02 -32.48
C MET A 177 15.92 -31.92 -33.58
N THR A 178 16.19 -31.35 -34.75
CA THR A 178 16.80 -32.11 -35.85
C THR A 178 18.24 -32.51 -35.50
N ALA A 179 18.74 -33.60 -36.08
CA ALA A 179 20.10 -34.09 -35.81
C ALA A 179 21.20 -33.03 -36.02
N ARG A 180 20.96 -32.07 -36.92
CA ARG A 180 21.86 -30.95 -37.18
C ARG A 180 21.85 -29.91 -36.05
N GLU A 181 20.67 -29.57 -35.54
CA GLU A 181 20.51 -28.63 -34.43
C GLU A 181 21.05 -29.22 -33.12
N ARG A 182 20.89 -30.53 -32.90
CA ARG A 182 21.46 -31.24 -31.75
C ARG A 182 23.00 -31.16 -31.73
N MET A 183 23.65 -31.41 -32.88
CA MET A 183 25.11 -31.28 -32.97
C MET A 183 25.59 -29.85 -32.76
N GLU A 184 24.83 -28.85 -33.23
CA GLU A 184 25.20 -27.45 -33.03
C GLU A 184 25.04 -27.01 -31.57
N HIS A 185 24.04 -27.55 -30.87
CA HIS A 185 23.83 -27.33 -29.44
C HIS A 185 24.97 -27.92 -28.60
N LEU A 186 25.35 -29.18 -28.85
CA LEU A 186 26.49 -29.85 -28.20
C LEU A 186 27.83 -29.13 -28.39
N ARG A 187 27.97 -28.30 -29.44
CA ARG A 187 29.17 -27.52 -29.71
C ARG A 187 29.19 -26.17 -28.99
N ARG A 188 28.04 -25.69 -28.50
CA ARG A 188 27.89 -24.38 -27.84
C ARG A 188 27.92 -24.48 -26.31
N GLN A 189 27.76 -25.69 -25.76
CA GLN A 189 28.14 -26.03 -24.38
C GLN A 189 29.67 -26.20 -24.29
#